data_AF-A0A838P480-F1
#
_entry.id   AF-A0A838P480-F1
#
_cell.length_a   1.000
_cell.length_b   1.000
_cell.length_c   1.000
_cell.angle_alpha   90.00
_cell.angle_beta   90.00
_cell.angle_gamma   90.00
#
_symmetry.space_group_name_H-M   'P 1'
#
loop_
_entity.id
_entity.type
_entity.pdbx_description
1 polymer ?
#
loop_
_entity_poly.entity_id
_entity_poly.type
_entity_poly.pdbx_seq_one_letter_code
_entity_poly.pdbx_strand_id
1 'polypeptide(L)'
;MIHGLRHDLSYSLRRMARSPGFAALAVMMLAFGIGGTTTIFTLINTLFLRPPAHVREPDRLVAVYTSDFSGPAFGTSSYPDYVDFGRAGNLLSGLAAYTPRPFSLSTDGSGIRTFGETVSDNYFSVLGVKPALGR
;
A
#
# COMPACT_ATOMS: atom_id res chain seq x y z
N MET A 1 -26.62 -11.09 -38.90
CA MET A 1 -25.63 -10.33 -38.10
C MET A 1 -24.38 -11.14 -37.75
N ILE A 2 -24.47 -12.34 -37.16
CA ILE A 2 -23.30 -13.09 -36.65
C ILE A 2 -22.31 -13.56 -37.75
N HIS A 3 -22.82 -13.85 -38.96
CA HIS A 3 -21.98 -14.28 -40.09
C HIS A 3 -20.99 -13.20 -40.58
N GLY A 4 -21.39 -11.92 -40.54
CA GLY A 4 -20.50 -10.81 -40.91
C GLY A 4 -19.33 -10.67 -39.92
N LEU A 5 -19.62 -10.77 -38.62
CA LEU A 5 -18.61 -10.61 -37.57
C LEU A 5 -17.49 -11.67 -37.64
N ARG A 6 -17.82 -12.93 -37.94
CA ARG A 6 -16.80 -13.98 -38.13
C ARG A 6 -15.95 -13.73 -39.36
N HIS A 7 -16.56 -13.25 -40.44
CA HIS A 7 -15.85 -12.91 -41.66
C HIS A 7 -14.88 -11.75 -41.42
N ASP A 8 -15.35 -10.67 -40.79
CA ASP A 8 -14.55 -9.48 -40.48
C ASP A 8 -13.38 -9.78 -39.54
N LEU A 9 -13.58 -10.62 -38.53
CA LEU A 9 -12.51 -11.04 -37.62
C LEU A 9 -11.44 -11.86 -38.34
N SER A 10 -11.85 -12.82 -39.17
CA SER A 10 -10.92 -13.66 -39.94
C SER A 10 -10.15 -12.85 -40.99
N TYR A 11 -10.80 -11.87 -41.61
CA TYR A 11 -10.19 -10.95 -42.55
C TYR A 11 -9.17 -10.05 -41.85
N SER A 12 -9.51 -9.48 -40.69
CA SER A 12 -8.63 -8.61 -39.90
C SER A 12 -7.38 -9.35 -39.39
N LEU A 13 -7.55 -10.58 -38.90
CA LEU A 13 -6.42 -11.44 -38.48
C LEU A 13 -5.48 -11.75 -39.65
N ARG A 14 -6.04 -12.08 -40.83
CA ARG A 14 -5.25 -12.33 -42.04
C ARG A 14 -4.52 -11.06 -42.50
N ARG A 15 -5.10 -9.88 -42.28
CA ARG A 15 -4.47 -8.59 -42.57
C ARG A 15 -3.29 -8.32 -41.62
N MET A 16 -3.46 -8.55 -40.32
CA MET A 16 -2.37 -8.46 -39.33
C MET A 16 -1.21 -9.41 -39.65
N ALA A 17 -1.51 -10.64 -40.09
CA ALA A 17 -0.49 -11.61 -40.48
C ALA A 17 0.30 -11.21 -41.73
N ARG A 18 -0.27 -10.36 -42.60
CA ARG A 18 0.42 -9.81 -43.79
C ARG A 18 1.30 -8.60 -43.49
N SER A 19 1.11 -7.92 -42.36
CA SER A 19 1.91 -6.75 -41.94
C SER A 19 2.40 -6.89 -40.49
N PRO A 20 3.23 -7.91 -40.19
CA PRO A 20 3.58 -8.30 -38.82
C PRO A 20 4.24 -7.19 -38.01
N GLY A 21 5.05 -6.33 -38.62
CA GLY A 21 5.72 -5.21 -37.92
C GLY A 21 4.74 -4.17 -37.38
N PHE A 22 3.74 -3.77 -38.18
CA PHE A 22 2.70 -2.84 -37.74
C PHE A 22 1.80 -3.47 -36.67
N ALA A 23 1.41 -4.72 -36.87
CA ALA A 23 0.61 -5.47 -35.90
C ALA A 23 1.34 -5.60 -34.55
N ALA A 24 2.64 -5.91 -34.56
CA ALA A 24 3.45 -6.00 -33.34
C ALA A 24 3.53 -4.66 -32.60
N LEU A 25 3.77 -3.55 -33.31
CA LEU A 25 3.78 -2.21 -32.71
C LEU A 25 2.44 -1.86 -32.07
N ALA A 26 1.32 -2.09 -32.77
CA ALA A 26 -0.01 -1.83 -32.25
C ALA A 26 -0.32 -2.65 -30.99
N VAL A 27 0.04 -3.94 -31.00
CA VAL A 27 -0.12 -4.83 -29.84
C VAL A 27 0.75 -4.36 -28.67
N MET A 28 2.01 -3.97 -28.90
CA MET A 28 2.88 -3.46 -27.85
C MET A 28 2.34 -2.17 -27.23
N MET A 29 1.88 -1.22 -28.05
CA MET A 29 1.28 0.02 -27.54
C MET A 29 0.04 -0.25 -26.67
N LEU A 30 -0.85 -1.15 -27.11
CA LEU A 30 -2.01 -1.57 -26.33
C LEU A 30 -1.58 -2.27 -25.03
N ALA A 31 -0.61 -3.19 -25.12
CA ALA A 31 -0.09 -3.91 -23.96
C ALA A 31 0.53 -2.97 -22.92
N PHE A 32 1.29 -1.95 -23.34
CA PHE A 32 1.85 -0.95 -22.43
C PHE A 32 0.77 -0.05 -21.83
N GLY A 33 -0.20 0.40 -22.61
CA GLY A 33 -1.31 1.21 -22.08
C GLY A 33 -2.14 0.46 -21.05
N ILE A 34 -2.55 -0.76 -21.37
CA ILE A 34 -3.35 -1.62 -20.48
C ILE A 34 -2.51 -2.06 -19.29
N GLY A 35 -1.29 -2.53 -19.52
CA GLY A 35 -0.39 -3.03 -18.48
C GLY A 35 0.03 -1.94 -17.50
N GLY A 36 0.38 -0.75 -17.99
CA GLY A 36 0.78 0.38 -17.15
C GLY A 36 -0.35 0.84 -16.24
N THR A 37 -1.54 1.08 -16.81
CA THR A 37 -2.73 1.48 -16.02
C THR A 37 -3.14 0.41 -15.01
N THR A 38 -3.16 -0.86 -15.42
CA THR A 38 -3.48 -1.98 -14.53
C THR A 38 -2.46 -2.12 -13.40
N THR A 39 -1.17 -1.92 -13.68
CA THR A 39 -0.10 -2.03 -12.67
C THR A 39 -0.22 -0.93 -11.61
N ILE A 40 -0.43 0.32 -12.04
CA ILE A 40 -0.61 1.45 -11.11
C ILE A 40 -1.86 1.22 -10.24
N PHE A 41 -2.97 0.83 -10.86
CA PHE A 41 -4.20 0.56 -10.10
C PHE A 41 -4.05 -0.62 -9.14
N THR A 42 -3.36 -1.69 -9.57
CA THR A 42 -3.05 -2.83 -8.70
C THR A 42 -2.20 -2.39 -7.52
N LEU A 43 -1.16 -1.60 -7.73
CA LEU A 43 -0.32 -1.09 -6.66
C LEU A 43 -1.13 -0.26 -5.66
N ILE A 44 -1.92 0.70 -6.14
CA ILE A 44 -2.79 1.53 -5.28
C ILE A 44 -3.76 0.65 -4.50
N ASN A 45 -4.41 -0.29 -5.19
CA ASN A 45 -5.36 -1.20 -4.55
C ASN A 45 -4.70 -2.06 -3.49
N THR A 46 -3.48 -2.52 -3.72
CA THR A 46 -2.76 -3.40 -2.77
C THR A 46 -2.18 -2.64 -1.59
N LEU A 47 -1.75 -1.39 -1.78
CA LEU A 47 -1.14 -0.57 -0.73
C LEU A 47 -2.14 0.24 0.09
N PHE A 48 -3.23 0.72 -0.52
CA PHE A 48 -4.13 1.69 0.11
C PHE A 48 -5.56 1.19 0.28
N LEU A 49 -6.08 0.34 -0.62
CA LEU A 49 -7.50 -0.04 -0.62
C LEU A 49 -7.76 -1.41 0.01
N ARG A 50 -6.79 -2.34 -0.09
CA ARG A 50 -6.91 -3.64 0.56
C ARG A 50 -6.60 -3.49 2.04
N PRO A 51 -7.48 -3.97 2.92
CA PRO A 51 -7.19 -3.98 4.35
C PRO A 51 -5.90 -4.76 4.60
N PRO A 52 -5.01 -4.26 5.47
CA PRO A 52 -3.75 -4.92 5.75
C PRO A 52 -4.02 -6.34 6.25
N ALA A 53 -3.43 -7.32 5.57
CA ALA A 53 -3.54 -8.72 5.97
C ALA A 53 -3.01 -8.86 7.41
N HIS A 54 -3.73 -9.62 8.24
CA HIS A 54 -3.43 -9.93 9.64
C HIS A 54 -3.81 -8.89 10.69
N VAL A 55 -4.21 -7.68 10.30
CA VAL A 55 -4.74 -6.70 11.26
C VAL A 55 -6.17 -7.08 11.66
N ARG A 56 -6.45 -7.08 12.96
CA ARG A 56 -7.80 -7.33 13.49
C ARG A 56 -8.65 -6.08 13.33
N GLU A 57 -9.83 -6.22 12.72
CA GLU A 57 -10.80 -5.14 12.53
C GLU A 57 -10.19 -3.86 11.89
N PRO A 58 -9.59 -3.95 10.69
CA PRO A 58 -8.89 -2.82 10.06
C PRO A 58 -9.79 -1.60 9.83
N ASP A 59 -11.11 -1.79 9.65
CA ASP A 59 -12.09 -0.72 9.47
C ASP A 59 -12.34 0.12 10.75
N ARG A 60 -11.81 -0.32 11.89
CA ARG A 60 -11.93 0.39 13.19
C ARG A 60 -10.63 1.05 13.63
N LEU A 61 -9.56 0.95 12.84
CA LEU A 61 -8.33 1.65 13.12
C LEU A 61 -8.41 3.09 12.62
N VAL A 62 -7.99 4.02 13.47
CA VAL A 62 -7.91 5.44 13.16
C VAL A 62 -6.51 5.95 13.47
N ALA A 63 -5.97 6.78 12.59
CA ALA A 63 -4.73 7.50 12.84
C ALA A 63 -5.05 8.83 13.54
N VAL A 64 -4.39 9.06 14.66
CA VAL A 64 -4.52 10.31 15.42
C VAL A 64 -3.36 11.22 15.01
N TYR A 65 -3.70 12.43 14.60
CA TYR A 65 -2.75 13.47 14.24
C TYR A 65 -3.02 14.71 15.10
N THR A 66 -1.96 15.41 15.47
CA THR A 66 -2.05 16.74 16.07
C THR A 66 -1.64 17.79 15.05
N SER A 67 -2.29 18.94 15.10
CA SER A 67 -1.97 20.09 14.26
C SER A 67 -2.09 21.34 15.11
N ASP A 68 -1.15 22.26 14.96
CA ASP A 68 -1.17 23.58 15.59
C ASP A 68 -1.88 24.63 14.70
N PHE A 69 -2.55 24.19 13.63
CA PHE A 69 -3.20 25.02 12.60
C PHE A 69 -2.25 25.96 11.84
N SER A 70 -0.94 25.91 12.12
CA SER A 70 0.11 26.63 11.41
C SER A 70 0.88 25.74 10.44
N GLY A 71 0.85 24.42 10.67
CA GLY A 71 1.46 23.39 9.83
C GLY A 71 0.46 22.52 9.05
N PRO A 72 0.93 21.38 8.51
CA PRO A 72 0.08 20.40 7.83
C PRO A 72 -1.09 19.94 8.70
N ALA A 73 -2.24 19.67 8.06
CA ALA A 73 -3.42 19.16 8.75
C ALA A 73 -3.19 17.80 9.45
N PHE A 74 -2.24 17.02 8.94
CA PHE A 74 -1.82 15.72 9.48
C PHE A 74 -0.39 15.83 10.02
N GLY A 75 -0.22 16.51 11.16
CA GLY A 75 1.05 16.67 11.84
C GLY A 75 1.39 15.48 12.74
N THR A 76 2.66 15.37 13.13
CA THR A 76 3.13 14.33 14.05
C THR A 76 2.77 14.66 15.49
N SER A 77 2.23 13.69 16.22
CA SER A 77 2.00 13.83 17.66
C SER A 77 3.26 13.59 18.47
N SER A 78 3.47 14.45 19.46
CA SER A 78 4.57 14.31 20.39
C SER A 78 4.28 13.19 21.40
N TYR A 79 5.32 12.66 22.05
CA TYR A 79 5.12 11.65 23.09
C TYR A 79 4.23 12.15 24.26
N PRO A 80 4.36 13.40 24.74
CA PRO A 80 3.39 13.97 25.69
C PRO A 80 1.94 13.90 25.19
N ASP A 81 1.67 14.25 23.92
CA ASP A 81 0.32 14.16 23.36
C ASP A 81 -0.22 12.72 23.42
N TYR A 82 0.62 11.73 23.09
CA TYR A 82 0.25 10.31 23.21
C TYR A 82 -0.14 9.92 24.64
N VAL A 83 0.62 10.38 25.65
CA VAL A 83 0.32 10.12 27.06
C VAL A 83 -0.98 10.80 27.48
N ASP A 84 -1.21 12.04 27.04
CA ASP A 84 -2.41 12.79 27.37
C ASP A 84 -3.66 12.20 26.70
N PHE A 85 -3.57 11.76 25.43
CA PHE A 85 -4.66 11.05 24.76
C PHE A 85 -5.00 9.72 25.44
N GLY A 86 -3.99 8.97 25.87
CA GLY A 86 -4.19 7.72 26.61
C GLY A 86 -4.88 7.92 27.96
N ARG A 87 -4.70 9.08 28.60
CA ARG A 87 -5.37 9.43 29.88
C ARG A 87 -6.76 9.99 29.68
N ALA A 88 -6.97 10.76 28.61
CA ALA A 88 -8.22 11.49 28.36
C ALA A 88 -9.31 10.64 27.68
N GLY A 89 -8.96 9.53 27.03
CA GLY A 89 -9.86 8.84 26.11
C GLY A 89 -10.44 7.51 26.61
N ASN A 90 -11.76 7.44 26.75
CA ASN A 90 -12.53 6.18 26.75
C ASN A 90 -13.12 5.84 25.36
N LEU A 91 -12.77 6.62 24.33
CA LEU A 91 -13.35 6.52 22.98
C LEU A 91 -12.69 5.43 22.12
N LEU A 92 -11.44 5.07 22.42
CA LEU A 92 -10.67 4.08 21.68
C LEU A 92 -10.49 2.83 22.55
N SER A 93 -10.58 1.65 21.95
CA SER A 93 -10.29 0.39 22.64
C SER A 93 -8.81 0.21 22.99
N GLY A 94 -7.94 0.99 22.36
CA GLY A 94 -6.51 1.04 22.62
C GLY A 94 -5.84 2.12 21.76
N LEU A 95 -4.74 2.66 22.27
CA LEU A 95 -3.93 3.67 21.58
C LEU A 95 -2.48 3.20 21.57
N ALA A 96 -1.86 3.21 20.40
CA ALA A 96 -0.45 2.85 20.24
C ALA A 96 0.30 3.97 19.50
N ALA A 97 1.57 4.14 19.86
CA ALA A 97 2.47 5.07 19.19
C ALA A 97 3.41 4.32 18.25
N TYR A 98 3.72 4.91 17.10
CA TYR A 98 4.74 4.42 16.20
C TYR A 98 5.49 5.58 15.56
N THR A 99 6.76 5.37 15.20
CA THR A 99 7.55 6.37 14.48
C THR A 99 8.51 5.67 13.52
N PRO A 100 8.29 5.80 12.20
CA PRO A 100 9.20 5.29 11.18
C PRO A 100 10.53 6.00 11.25
N ARG A 101 11.63 5.24 11.34
CA ARG A 101 12.99 5.78 11.35
C ARG A 101 13.96 4.86 10.58
N PRO A 102 15.00 5.43 9.97
CA PRO A 102 16.09 4.63 9.43
C PRO A 102 16.89 4.00 10.57
N PHE A 103 17.26 2.73 10.41
CA PHE A 103 18.14 1.97 11.29
C PHE A 103 19.35 1.46 10.49
N SER A 104 20.47 1.27 11.17
CA SER A 104 21.63 0.55 10.63
C SER A 104 21.71 -0.79 11.33
N LEU A 105 21.52 -1.87 10.58
CA LEU A 105 21.62 -3.24 11.08
C LEU A 105 22.96 -3.81 10.63
N SER A 106 23.73 -4.38 11.55
CA SER A 106 24.97 -5.09 11.23
C SER A 106 24.80 -6.56 11.55
N THR A 107 25.01 -7.41 10.56
CA THR A 107 25.08 -8.86 10.71
C THR A 107 26.38 -9.33 10.08
N ASP A 108 27.19 -10.05 10.88
CA ASP A 108 28.44 -10.68 10.46
C ASP A 108 29.42 -9.72 9.75
N GLY A 109 29.51 -8.47 10.24
CA GLY A 109 30.45 -7.47 9.75
C GLY A 109 29.99 -6.69 8.51
N SER A 110 28.82 -7.01 7.95
CA SER A 110 28.18 -6.23 6.88
C SER A 110 27.04 -5.37 7.45
N GLY A 111 27.15 -4.05 7.27
CA GLY A 111 26.13 -3.09 7.71
C GLY A 111 25.16 -2.79 6.58
N ILE A 112 23.87 -3.04 6.80
CA ILE A 112 22.78 -2.62 5.91
C ILE A 112 21.96 -1.53 6.57
N ARG A 113 21.63 -0.49 5.82
CA ARG A 113 20.65 0.51 6.25
C ARG A 113 19.26 0.00 5.91
N THR A 114 18.40 -0.06 6.92
CA THR A 114 17.01 -0.51 6.78
C THR A 114 16.06 0.54 7.33
N PHE A 115 14.79 0.46 6.95
CA PHE A 115 13.72 1.23 7.57
C PHE A 115 13.00 0.34 8.58
N GLY A 116 12.76 0.88 9.77
CA GLY A 116 11.99 0.22 10.81
C GLY A 116 11.14 1.24 11.55
N GLU A 117 10.37 0.78 12.52
CA GLU A 117 9.54 1.64 13.34
C GLU A 117 9.88 1.45 14.82
N THR A 118 9.99 2.55 15.56
CA THR A 118 9.93 2.49 17.01
C THR A 118 8.45 2.51 17.40
N VAL A 119 7.99 1.51 18.13
CA VAL A 119 6.58 1.35 18.50
C VAL A 119 6.41 1.27 20.01
N SER A 120 5.23 1.60 20.52
CA SER A 120 4.85 1.35 21.91
C SER A 120 4.70 -0.15 22.18
N ASP A 121 4.82 -0.54 23.44
CA ASP A 121 4.72 -1.93 23.90
C ASP A 121 3.39 -2.61 23.53
N ASN A 122 2.30 -1.85 23.52
CA ASN A 122 0.97 -2.33 23.19
C ASN A 122 0.63 -2.33 21.69
N TYR A 123 1.55 -1.90 20.81
CA TYR A 123 1.29 -1.73 19.38
C TYR A 123 0.72 -2.98 18.69
N PHE A 124 1.37 -4.13 18.91
CA PHE A 124 0.93 -5.40 18.36
C PHE A 124 -0.45 -5.84 18.90
N SER A 125 -0.72 -5.55 20.17
CA SER A 125 -2.02 -5.84 20.80
C SER A 125 -3.14 -4.98 20.22
N VAL A 126 -2.88 -3.69 19.97
CA VAL A 126 -3.84 -2.77 19.33
C VAL A 126 -4.16 -3.21 17.91
N LEU A 127 -3.14 -3.62 17.13
CA LEU A 127 -3.35 -4.16 15.77
C LEU A 127 -3.92 -5.58 15.75
N GLY A 128 -3.90 -6.30 16.88
CA GLY A 128 -4.29 -7.71 16.97
C GLY A 128 -3.34 -8.65 16.22
N VAL A 129 -2.09 -8.24 16.02
CA VAL A 129 -1.06 -9.02 15.32
C VAL A 129 -0.12 -9.65 16.35
N LYS A 130 0.43 -10.84 16.06
CA LYS A 130 1.47 -11.47 16.89
C LYS A 130 2.86 -11.14 16.33
N PRO A 131 3.81 -10.67 17.15
CA PRO A 131 5.18 -10.45 16.68
C PRO A 131 5.79 -11.78 16.24
N ALA A 132 6.54 -11.77 15.13
CA ALA A 132 7.18 -12.97 14.60
C ALA A 132 8.32 -13.49 15.50
N LEU A 133 8.97 -12.57 16.22
CA LEU A 133 10.05 -12.81 17.17
C LEU A 133 9.83 -11.92 18.39
N GLY A 134 10.00 -12.48 19.59
CA GLY A 134 9.80 -11.76 20.85
C GLY A 134 8.40 -11.93 21.45
N ARG A 135 8.06 -11.04 22.38
CA ARG A 135 6.76 -10.95 23.06
C ARG A 135 6.08 -9.64 22.70
#